data_AF-A0A7C8P6D5-F1
#
_entry.id   AF-A0A7C8P6D5-F1
#
_cell.length_a   1.000
_cell.length_b   1.000
_cell.length_c   1.000
_cell.angle_alpha   90.00
_cell.angle_beta   90.00
_cell.angle_gamma   90.00
#
_symmetry.space_group_name_H-M   'P 1'
#
loop_
_entity.id
_entity.type
_entity.pdbx_description
1 polymer ?
#
loop_
_entity_poly.entity_id
_entity_poly.type
_entity_poly.pdbx_seq_one_letter_code
_entity_poly.pdbx_strand_id
1 'polypeptide(L)'
;MMNIRIDKFQRVIQYFWDPPVKNDEPKSSIWCLGVEYSFKPSELEVKSSDEYDTVNASSTDSVPVLLTAPSSTSADAITQHESDSDSSEAAVEVQKDTSTQIDDDGWPHAFLDDFDAKFWMTYRSAFPPIPLSTTSRNMTLATRIRSLADQEGFTSDTGWGCMIRSGQCVLANAISLLKLGRDWRRGKSPQEEQHILSLFADDPRAPFSLHNFVKYGEASCGVYPGEWFGPSATARCIQALAAQHDEGLQVYITGDGGDVYEDAFRKIAISDDGVFHPTLVLVGIRLGIERVTPVYWEALKSSLMMPQSVGIAG
;
A
#
# COMPACT_ATOMS: atom_id res chain seq x y z
N MET A 1 33.95 -19.88 -29.03
CA MET A 1 33.26 -20.96 -28.26
C MET A 1 33.36 -20.77 -26.73
N MET A 2 33.58 -19.54 -26.23
CA MET A 2 33.88 -19.29 -24.81
C MET A 2 32.87 -18.34 -24.10
N ASN A 3 32.01 -17.65 -24.84
CA ASN A 3 30.97 -16.76 -24.26
C ASN A 3 29.78 -17.51 -23.65
N ILE A 4 29.41 -18.70 -24.17
CA ILE A 4 28.21 -19.44 -23.72
C ILE A 4 28.36 -20.00 -22.29
N ARG A 5 29.59 -20.11 -21.75
CA ARG A 5 29.85 -20.65 -20.41
C ARG A 5 29.87 -19.59 -19.30
N ILE A 6 30.15 -18.33 -19.63
CA ILE A 6 30.21 -17.23 -18.65
C ILE A 6 28.80 -16.83 -18.22
N ASP A 7 27.86 -16.71 -19.17
CA ASP A 7 26.46 -16.36 -18.87
C ASP A 7 25.76 -17.41 -17.99
N LYS A 8 26.10 -18.70 -18.17
CA LYS A 8 25.58 -19.79 -17.35
C LYS A 8 26.16 -19.78 -15.94
N PHE A 9 27.45 -19.47 -15.80
CA PHE A 9 28.09 -19.35 -14.49
C PHE A 9 27.60 -18.11 -13.73
N GLN A 10 27.41 -16.98 -14.41
CA GLN A 10 26.80 -15.78 -13.81
C GLN A 10 25.37 -16.04 -13.33
N ARG A 11 24.55 -16.77 -14.11
CA ARG A 11 23.21 -17.19 -13.68
C ARG A 11 23.23 -18.13 -12.48
N VAL A 12 24.19 -19.06 -12.41
CA VAL A 12 24.35 -19.97 -11.26
C VAL A 12 24.83 -19.20 -10.03
N ILE A 13 25.74 -18.24 -10.19
CA ILE A 13 26.20 -17.38 -9.10
C ILE A 13 25.05 -16.48 -8.62
N GLN A 14 24.24 -15.89 -9.51
CA GLN A 14 23.02 -15.15 -9.16
C GLN A 14 21.95 -16.03 -8.47
N TYR A 15 21.94 -17.33 -8.75
CA TYR A 15 21.03 -18.26 -8.08
C TYR A 15 21.42 -18.51 -6.60
N PHE A 16 22.71 -18.40 -6.27
CA PHE A 16 23.23 -18.56 -4.90
C PHE A 16 23.53 -17.23 -4.19
N TRP A 17 23.62 -16.14 -4.96
CA TRP A 17 23.91 -14.79 -4.50
C TRP A 17 22.89 -13.84 -5.12
N ASP A 18 21.91 -13.43 -4.32
CA ASP A 18 20.91 -12.44 -4.69
C ASP A 18 21.42 -11.06 -4.23
N PRO A 19 22.14 -10.29 -5.08
CA PRO A 19 22.63 -8.99 -4.67
C PRO A 19 21.43 -8.05 -4.42
N PRO A 20 21.54 -7.10 -3.48
CA PRO A 20 20.48 -6.11 -3.26
C PRO A 20 20.17 -5.37 -4.57
N VAL A 21 18.89 -5.17 -4.83
CA VAL A 21 18.41 -4.48 -6.04
C VAL A 21 18.80 -3.01 -5.91
N LYS A 22 19.51 -2.50 -6.91
CA LYS A 22 19.91 -1.10 -6.96
C LYS A 22 18.87 -0.29 -7.71
N ASN A 23 18.75 0.98 -7.33
CA ASN A 23 17.97 1.93 -8.09
C ASN A 23 18.74 2.30 -9.36
N ASP A 24 18.35 1.72 -10.49
CA ASP A 24 18.97 1.98 -11.79
C ASP A 24 18.60 3.37 -12.37
N GLU A 25 17.58 4.03 -11.80
CA GLU A 25 17.08 5.34 -12.23
C GLU A 25 16.95 6.32 -11.05
N PRO A 26 18.05 6.72 -10.38
CA PRO A 26 18.00 7.50 -9.14
C PRO A 26 17.42 8.93 -9.28
N LYS A 27 17.10 9.36 -10.51
CA LYS A 27 16.55 10.68 -10.83
C LYS A 27 15.06 10.65 -11.15
N SER A 28 14.45 9.47 -11.32
CA SER A 28 13.01 9.36 -11.56
C SER A 28 12.25 9.35 -10.23
N SER A 29 11.06 9.95 -10.22
CA SER A 29 10.16 9.86 -9.06
C SER A 29 9.72 8.42 -8.86
N ILE A 30 9.80 7.94 -7.62
CA ILE A 30 9.33 6.61 -7.23
C ILE A 30 7.92 6.77 -6.64
N TRP A 31 7.00 5.93 -7.08
CA TRP A 31 5.64 5.91 -6.54
C TRP A 31 5.40 4.63 -5.75
N CYS A 32 4.90 4.77 -4.52
CA CYS A 32 4.37 3.68 -3.73
C CYS A 32 2.92 4.00 -3.39
N LEU A 33 1.96 3.28 -3.96
CA LEU A 33 0.53 3.33 -3.58
C LEU A 33 0.02 4.75 -3.28
N GLY A 34 0.06 5.63 -4.28
CA GLY A 34 -0.43 7.01 -4.19
C GLY A 34 0.52 8.03 -3.57
N VAL A 35 1.73 7.64 -3.17
CA VAL A 35 2.75 8.55 -2.61
C VAL A 35 3.95 8.63 -3.53
N GLU A 36 4.32 9.86 -3.89
CA GLU A 36 5.51 10.17 -4.67
C GLU A 36 6.73 10.39 -3.75
N TYR A 37 7.85 9.81 -4.13
CA TYR A 37 9.16 10.01 -3.52
C TYR A 37 10.09 10.56 -4.61
N SER A 38 10.38 11.86 -4.52
CA SER A 38 11.19 12.58 -5.51
C SER A 38 12.60 12.85 -5.00
N PHE A 39 13.55 12.88 -5.93
CA PHE A 39 14.90 13.39 -5.69
C PHE A 39 14.86 14.91 -5.81
N LYS A 40 14.80 15.64 -4.69
CA LYS A 40 15.11 17.08 -4.71
C LYS A 40 16.60 17.26 -4.39
N PRO A 41 17.44 17.71 -5.33
CA PRO A 41 18.75 18.22 -4.97
C PRO A 41 18.52 19.35 -3.96
N SER A 42 19.26 19.32 -2.85
CA SER A 42 19.40 20.49 -1.98
C SER A 42 19.89 21.65 -2.85
N GLU A 43 19.00 22.53 -3.28
CA GLU A 43 19.40 23.85 -3.77
C GLU A 43 19.99 24.59 -2.57
N LEU A 44 21.31 24.52 -2.45
CA LEU A 44 22.06 25.47 -1.64
C LEU A 44 21.78 26.84 -2.25
N GLU A 45 20.90 27.62 -1.61
CA GLU A 45 20.81 29.06 -1.84
C GLU A 45 22.19 29.66 -1.61
N VAL A 46 22.98 29.80 -2.67
CA VAL A 46 24.15 30.66 -2.68
C VAL A 46 23.61 32.08 -2.67
N LYS A 47 23.39 32.63 -1.47
CA LYS A 47 23.31 34.08 -1.29
C LYS A 47 24.69 34.65 -1.62
N SER A 48 24.90 35.03 -2.87
CA SER A 48 25.98 35.93 -3.26
C SER A 48 25.63 37.33 -2.72
N SER A 49 26.19 37.67 -1.57
CA SER A 49 26.20 39.05 -1.06
C SER A 49 27.61 39.61 -1.21
N ASP A 50 27.85 40.26 -2.35
CA ASP A 50 28.87 41.28 -2.62
C ASP A 50 28.37 41.92 -3.94
N GLU A 51 27.93 43.18 -4.00
CA GLU A 51 28.78 44.34 -4.20
C GLU A 51 27.92 45.64 -4.22
N TYR A 52 28.22 46.55 -3.29
CA TYR A 52 28.20 48.03 -3.29
C TYR A 52 27.09 48.83 -4.01
N ASP A 53 26.41 49.66 -3.20
CA ASP A 53 26.01 51.01 -3.62
C ASP A 53 26.47 52.03 -2.57
N THR A 54 27.38 52.90 -2.99
CA THR A 54 27.82 54.11 -2.28
C THR A 54 26.90 55.28 -2.63
N VAL A 55 26.32 55.97 -1.66
CA VAL A 55 26.28 57.45 -1.60
C VAL A 55 25.87 57.99 -0.22
N ASN A 56 26.82 58.74 0.37
CA ASN A 56 26.72 59.90 1.26
C ASN A 56 25.37 60.32 1.87
N ALA A 57 25.35 60.51 3.20
CA ALA A 57 25.27 61.86 3.80
C ALA A 57 25.41 61.84 5.35
N SER A 58 26.45 62.53 5.83
CA SER A 58 26.54 63.39 7.02
C SER A 58 25.87 63.01 8.35
N SER A 59 26.75 62.77 9.32
CA SER A 59 26.67 63.03 10.76
C SER A 59 25.82 64.22 11.23
N THR A 60 25.19 64.10 12.41
CA THR A 60 25.63 64.80 13.65
C THR A 60 24.81 64.38 14.89
N ASP A 61 25.57 64.17 15.96
CA ASP A 61 25.28 64.15 17.41
C ASP A 61 23.88 64.50 17.93
N SER A 62 23.39 63.71 18.91
CA SER A 62 23.36 64.09 20.33
C SER A 62 22.52 63.09 21.17
N VAL A 63 23.11 62.61 22.27
CA VAL A 63 22.46 61.91 23.41
C VAL A 63 22.53 62.89 24.61
N PRO A 64 21.96 62.66 25.81
CA PRO A 64 20.76 61.94 26.29
C PRO A 64 19.82 62.86 27.14
N VAL A 65 18.72 62.34 27.70
CA VAL A 65 18.48 62.20 29.16
C VAL A 65 17.00 61.99 29.50
N LEU A 66 16.81 61.01 30.39
CA LEU A 66 15.67 60.60 31.22
C LEU A 66 14.55 61.63 31.50
N LEU A 67 13.32 61.13 31.70
CA LEU A 67 12.65 61.10 33.02
C LEU A 67 11.31 60.31 33.01
N THR A 68 11.31 59.24 33.81
CA THR A 68 10.28 58.75 34.75
C THR A 68 8.80 58.57 34.35
N ALA A 69 8.32 57.35 34.60
CA ALA A 69 6.92 56.96 34.80
C ALA A 69 6.28 57.63 36.05
N PRO A 70 4.95 57.51 36.22
CA PRO A 70 4.48 56.53 37.21
C PRO A 70 3.20 55.76 36.83
N SER A 71 2.85 54.87 37.76
CA SER A 71 2.08 53.63 37.75
C SER A 71 0.57 53.70 38.03
N SER A 72 -0.09 52.54 37.85
CA SER A 72 -1.34 52.02 38.48
C SER A 72 -2.66 52.46 37.82
N THR A 73 -3.76 51.68 37.69
CA THR A 73 -4.38 50.59 38.49
C THR A 73 -5.55 49.93 37.70
N SER A 74 -5.96 48.69 38.09
CA SER A 74 -7.32 48.05 38.01
C SER A 74 -7.98 47.80 36.63
N ALA A 75 -8.36 46.58 36.21
CA ALA A 75 -9.34 45.57 36.70
C ALA A 75 -10.69 45.61 35.91
N ASP A 76 -11.11 44.41 35.47
CA ASP A 76 -12.46 43.92 35.11
C ASP A 76 -13.23 44.41 33.86
N ALA A 77 -13.19 43.52 32.85
CA ALA A 77 -14.32 42.71 32.36
C ALA A 77 -15.50 43.29 31.52
N ILE A 78 -15.91 42.42 30.59
CA ILE A 78 -17.22 42.18 29.95
C ILE A 78 -17.53 42.88 28.60
N THR A 79 -17.90 42.00 27.66
CA THR A 79 -18.91 42.11 26.58
C THR A 79 -18.40 42.45 25.19
N GLN A 80 -18.41 41.46 24.29
CA GLN A 80 -18.74 41.67 22.89
C GLN A 80 -19.67 40.57 22.36
N HIS A 81 -20.73 41.06 21.70
CA HIS A 81 -21.75 40.37 20.94
C HIS A 81 -21.23 39.99 19.54
N GLU A 82 -21.71 38.84 19.05
CA GLU A 82 -22.14 38.49 17.69
C GLU A 82 -21.39 39.03 16.45
N SER A 83 -20.97 38.12 15.55
CA SER A 83 -21.62 37.95 14.24
C SER A 83 -20.89 36.93 13.34
N ASP A 84 -21.67 36.21 12.56
CA ASP A 84 -21.35 35.27 11.48
C ASP A 84 -20.25 35.73 10.50
N SER A 85 -19.50 34.76 9.96
CA SER A 85 -19.33 34.64 8.50
C SER A 85 -18.58 33.38 8.09
N ASP A 86 -19.29 32.59 7.30
CA ASP A 86 -18.87 31.60 6.31
C ASP A 86 -17.54 31.92 5.60
N SER A 87 -16.62 30.96 5.54
CA SER A 87 -15.51 30.98 4.56
C SER A 87 -15.02 29.57 4.24
N SER A 88 -15.27 29.20 2.99
CA SER A 88 -14.71 28.12 2.19
C SER A 88 -13.30 27.65 2.58
N GLU A 89 -13.18 26.40 3.01
CA GLU A 89 -11.90 25.70 3.06
C GLU A 89 -11.48 25.27 1.65
N ALA A 90 -10.65 26.08 1.02
CA ALA A 90 -9.85 25.64 -0.11
C ALA A 90 -8.88 24.56 0.39
N ALA A 91 -8.91 23.39 -0.24
CA ALA A 91 -7.97 22.29 0.02
C ALA A 91 -6.53 22.79 -0.14
N VAL A 92 -5.82 22.93 0.96
CA VAL A 92 -4.39 23.17 0.97
C VAL A 92 -3.71 21.82 0.77
N GLU A 93 -3.20 21.57 -0.43
CA GLU A 93 -2.23 20.51 -0.69
C GLU A 93 -0.98 20.80 0.14
N VAL A 94 -0.86 20.11 1.28
CA VAL A 94 0.35 20.13 2.09
C VAL A 94 1.42 19.33 1.35
N GLN A 95 2.31 20.03 0.64
CA GLN A 95 3.58 19.45 0.20
C GLN A 95 4.38 19.07 1.45
N LYS A 96 4.34 17.78 1.80
CA LYS A 96 5.08 17.22 2.93
C LYS A 96 6.56 17.15 2.54
N ASP A 97 7.43 17.62 3.43
CA ASP A 97 8.87 17.71 3.21
C ASP A 97 9.49 16.30 3.16
N THR A 98 9.55 15.71 1.96
CA THR A 98 10.18 14.42 1.66
C THR A 98 11.67 14.60 1.32
N SER A 99 12.39 15.48 2.01
CA SER A 99 13.84 15.63 1.81
C SER A 99 14.55 14.35 2.26
N THR A 100 14.83 13.43 1.34
CA THR A 100 15.30 12.08 1.64
C THR A 100 16.83 11.99 1.63
N GLN A 101 17.37 11.55 2.77
CA GLN A 101 18.63 10.79 2.75
C GLN A 101 18.44 9.56 1.84
N ILE A 102 19.46 9.25 1.06
CA ILE A 102 19.47 8.15 0.08
C ILE A 102 20.46 7.11 0.60
N ASP A 103 20.10 5.84 0.48
CA ASP A 103 20.98 4.73 0.87
C ASP A 103 22.10 4.50 -0.17
N ASP A 104 23.02 3.59 0.14
CA ASP A 104 24.13 3.23 -0.75
C ASP A 104 23.67 2.58 -2.08
N ASP A 105 22.41 2.14 -2.14
CA ASP A 105 21.80 1.48 -3.30
C ASP A 105 20.91 2.42 -4.13
N GLY A 106 20.81 3.70 -3.76
CA GLY A 106 20.13 4.75 -4.51
C GLY A 106 18.64 4.91 -4.21
N TRP A 107 18.14 4.29 -3.13
CA TRP A 107 16.74 4.37 -2.71
C TRP A 107 16.51 5.50 -1.70
N PRO A 108 15.44 6.31 -1.85
CA PRO A 108 15.04 7.25 -0.81
C PRO A 108 14.65 6.50 0.47
N HIS A 109 15.21 6.84 1.64
CA HIS A 109 14.89 6.13 2.89
C HIS A 109 13.39 6.16 3.22
N ALA A 110 12.71 7.28 2.97
CA ALA A 110 11.27 7.39 3.21
C ALA A 110 10.44 6.43 2.32
N PHE A 111 10.94 6.10 1.12
CA PHE A 111 10.34 5.08 0.26
C PHE A 111 10.56 3.69 0.86
N LEU A 112 11.77 3.37 1.31
CA LEU A 112 12.08 2.08 1.94
C LEU A 112 11.23 1.86 3.20
N ASP A 113 11.13 2.86 4.08
CA ASP A 113 10.26 2.80 5.26
C ASP A 113 8.81 2.49 4.89
N ASP A 114 8.32 3.08 3.80
CA ASP A 114 6.97 2.85 3.30
C ASP A 114 6.79 1.46 2.71
N PHE A 115 7.71 1.05 1.85
CA PHE A 115 7.70 -0.23 1.18
C PHE A 115 7.79 -1.38 2.18
N ASP A 116 8.71 -1.29 3.14
CA ASP A 116 8.93 -2.31 4.18
C ASP A 116 7.77 -2.41 5.18
N ALA A 117 6.99 -1.33 5.33
CA ALA A 117 5.80 -1.33 6.16
C ALA A 117 4.63 -2.11 5.55
N LYS A 118 4.67 -2.47 4.26
CA LYS A 118 3.54 -3.17 3.63
C LYS A 118 3.38 -4.58 4.20
N PHE A 119 2.13 -4.98 4.39
CA PHE A 119 1.81 -6.34 4.82
C PHE A 119 2.12 -7.29 3.67
N TRP A 120 3.04 -8.22 3.91
CA TRP A 120 3.56 -9.13 2.89
C TRP A 120 3.31 -10.58 3.26
N MET A 121 2.53 -11.25 2.42
CA MET A 121 2.16 -12.65 2.56
C MET A 121 2.94 -13.47 1.56
N THR A 122 3.58 -14.52 2.04
CA THR A 122 4.44 -15.42 1.25
C THR A 122 3.98 -16.86 1.40
N TYR A 123 4.58 -17.76 0.62
CA TYR A 123 4.40 -19.18 0.84
C TYR A 123 4.79 -19.58 2.26
N ARG A 124 4.02 -20.50 2.83
CA ARG A 124 4.24 -21.06 4.15
C ARG A 124 4.25 -22.59 4.08
N SER A 125 4.69 -23.17 5.18
CA SER A 125 4.77 -24.61 5.36
C SER A 125 4.53 -24.92 6.83
N ALA A 126 4.20 -26.18 7.14
CA ALA A 126 3.87 -26.64 8.48
C ALA A 126 2.64 -25.94 9.10
N PHE A 127 1.71 -25.46 8.27
CA PHE A 127 0.39 -25.04 8.74
C PHE A 127 -0.53 -26.27 8.94
N PRO A 128 -1.62 -26.17 9.74
CA PRO A 128 -2.58 -27.25 9.92
C PRO A 128 -3.09 -27.78 8.57
N PRO A 129 -3.20 -29.10 8.34
CA PRO A 129 -3.51 -29.63 7.02
C PRO A 129 -4.78 -29.07 6.40
N ILE A 130 -4.71 -28.65 5.13
CA ILE A 130 -5.87 -28.41 4.26
C ILE A 130 -6.24 -29.75 3.61
N PRO A 131 -7.44 -30.30 3.86
CA PRO A 131 -7.83 -31.60 3.33
C PRO A 131 -7.72 -31.68 1.81
N LEU A 132 -7.34 -32.85 1.29
CA LEU A 132 -7.40 -33.12 -0.14
C LEU A 132 -8.85 -33.20 -0.60
N SER A 133 -9.13 -32.65 -1.78
CA SER A 133 -10.41 -32.87 -2.46
C SER A 133 -10.30 -34.04 -3.42
N THR A 134 -11.28 -34.96 -3.39
CA THR A 134 -11.38 -36.06 -4.36
C THR A 134 -11.62 -35.57 -5.79
N THR A 135 -11.97 -34.29 -5.94
CA THR A 135 -12.34 -33.67 -7.22
C THR A 135 -11.18 -32.87 -7.84
N SER A 136 -10.06 -32.66 -7.14
CA SER A 136 -8.90 -31.94 -7.68
C SER A 136 -8.39 -32.59 -8.96
N ARG A 137 -8.44 -31.85 -10.08
CA ARG A 137 -8.01 -32.35 -11.39
C ARG A 137 -6.93 -31.48 -12.03
N ASN A 138 -6.80 -30.22 -11.61
CA ASN A 138 -5.97 -29.22 -12.29
C ASN A 138 -4.79 -28.74 -11.44
N MET A 139 -4.06 -29.67 -10.85
CA MET A 139 -2.84 -29.38 -10.09
C MET A 139 -1.59 -29.42 -10.97
N THR A 140 -0.59 -28.58 -10.66
CA THR A 140 0.72 -28.66 -11.30
C THR A 140 1.41 -29.99 -11.01
N LEU A 141 2.29 -30.46 -11.90
CA LEU A 141 3.03 -31.72 -11.70
C LEU A 141 3.82 -31.72 -10.38
N ALA A 142 4.46 -30.59 -10.05
CA ALA A 142 5.22 -30.44 -8.81
C ALA A 142 4.30 -30.55 -7.57
N THR A 143 3.12 -29.92 -7.62
CA THR A 143 2.13 -30.02 -6.54
C THR A 143 1.62 -31.45 -6.38
N ARG A 144 1.36 -32.17 -7.49
CA ARG A 144 0.93 -33.58 -7.45
C ARG A 144 1.99 -34.47 -6.81
N ILE A 145 3.26 -34.32 -7.20
CA ILE A 145 4.37 -35.10 -6.64
C ILE A 145 4.47 -34.87 -5.13
N ARG A 146 4.36 -33.62 -4.68
CA ARG A 146 4.40 -33.28 -3.25
C ARG A 146 3.20 -33.86 -2.48
N SER A 147 2.00 -33.80 -3.05
CA SER A 147 0.78 -34.37 -2.46
C SER A 147 0.84 -35.89 -2.27
N LEU A 148 1.67 -36.61 -3.02
CA LEU A 148 1.86 -38.05 -2.80
C LEU A 148 2.61 -38.36 -1.50
N ALA A 149 3.47 -37.43 -1.04
CA ALA A 149 4.20 -37.56 0.21
C ALA A 149 3.32 -37.26 1.43
N ASP A 150 2.36 -36.34 1.30
CA ASP A 150 1.47 -35.90 2.38
C ASP A 150 0.03 -36.42 2.16
N GLN A 151 -0.26 -37.63 2.64
CA GLN A 151 -1.58 -38.27 2.50
C GLN A 151 -2.69 -37.61 3.35
N GLU A 152 -2.32 -36.75 4.32
CA GLU A 152 -3.26 -36.12 5.26
C GLU A 152 -3.78 -34.74 4.79
N GLY A 153 -3.27 -34.20 3.67
CA GLY A 153 -3.62 -32.87 3.18
C GLY A 153 -2.42 -32.00 2.84
N PHE A 154 -2.68 -30.79 2.34
CA PHE A 154 -1.62 -29.81 2.12
C PHE A 154 -1.22 -29.16 3.44
N THR A 155 0.07 -29.20 3.75
CA THR A 155 0.69 -28.44 4.85
C THR A 155 1.58 -27.31 4.35
N SER A 156 1.62 -27.10 3.03
CA SER A 156 2.35 -26.02 2.36
C SER A 156 1.63 -25.58 1.09
N ASP A 157 1.67 -24.28 0.83
CA ASP A 157 1.08 -23.66 -0.36
C ASP A 157 2.08 -23.33 -1.47
N THR A 158 3.35 -23.72 -1.28
CA THR A 158 4.39 -23.54 -2.29
C THR A 158 4.00 -24.23 -3.60
N GLY A 159 3.97 -23.46 -4.68
CA GLY A 159 3.69 -23.94 -6.03
C GLY A 159 2.21 -23.87 -6.44
N TRP A 160 1.31 -23.39 -5.58
CA TRP A 160 -0.11 -23.23 -5.94
C TRP A 160 -0.80 -22.03 -5.26
N GLY A 161 -0.35 -21.60 -4.07
CA GLY A 161 -1.01 -20.56 -3.29
C GLY A 161 -0.73 -19.11 -3.68
N CYS A 162 0.11 -18.83 -4.69
CA CYS A 162 0.62 -17.47 -4.93
C CYS A 162 -0.47 -16.42 -5.11
N MET A 163 -1.52 -16.73 -5.89
CA MET A 163 -2.60 -15.78 -6.12
C MET A 163 -3.40 -15.48 -4.85
N ILE A 164 -3.58 -16.48 -3.97
CA ILE A 164 -4.19 -16.27 -2.65
C ILE A 164 -3.32 -15.32 -1.83
N ARG A 165 -2.00 -15.54 -1.79
CA ARG A 165 -1.06 -14.66 -1.07
C ARG A 165 -1.10 -13.23 -1.59
N SER A 166 -1.11 -13.03 -2.91
CA SER A 166 -1.27 -11.70 -3.52
C SER A 166 -2.60 -11.05 -3.15
N GLY A 167 -3.70 -11.81 -3.11
CA GLY A 167 -5.00 -11.34 -2.63
C GLY A 167 -5.00 -10.97 -1.14
N GLN A 168 -4.34 -11.76 -0.30
CA GLN A 168 -4.16 -11.46 1.12
C GLN A 168 -3.35 -10.17 1.31
N CYS A 169 -2.30 -9.94 0.51
CA CYS A 169 -1.55 -8.68 0.53
C CYS A 169 -2.46 -7.48 0.21
N VAL A 170 -3.28 -7.55 -0.84
CA VAL A 170 -4.21 -6.47 -1.21
C VAL A 170 -5.20 -6.21 -0.08
N LEU A 171 -5.84 -7.26 0.47
CA LEU A 171 -6.83 -7.11 1.53
C LEU A 171 -6.20 -6.57 2.83
N ALA A 172 -5.05 -7.08 3.24
CA ALA A 172 -4.37 -6.63 4.45
C ALA A 172 -3.91 -5.18 4.35
N ASN A 173 -3.36 -4.77 3.21
CA ASN A 173 -2.96 -3.38 3.01
C ASN A 173 -4.18 -2.44 2.89
N ALA A 174 -5.33 -2.91 2.38
CA ALA A 174 -6.58 -2.15 2.42
C ALA A 174 -7.09 -1.96 3.86
N ILE A 175 -7.09 -3.01 4.68
CA ILE A 175 -7.45 -2.93 6.11
C ILE A 175 -6.47 -2.03 6.87
N SER A 176 -5.17 -2.14 6.57
CA SER A 176 -4.13 -1.27 7.14
C SER A 176 -4.36 0.19 6.77
N LEU A 177 -4.67 0.49 5.51
CA LEU A 177 -4.96 1.85 5.07
C LEU A 177 -6.16 2.43 5.84
N LEU A 178 -7.20 1.62 6.03
CA LEU A 178 -8.41 2.01 6.77
C LEU A 178 -8.12 2.26 8.26
N LYS A 179 -7.42 1.34 8.94
CA LYS A 179 -7.27 1.37 10.40
C LYS A 179 -6.07 2.20 10.87
N LEU A 180 -4.99 2.22 10.09
CA LEU A 180 -3.72 2.83 10.47
C LEU A 180 -3.42 4.11 9.69
N GLY A 181 -4.05 4.29 8.52
CA GLY A 181 -3.81 5.41 7.62
C GLY A 181 -2.57 5.23 6.73
N ARG A 182 -2.49 6.02 5.65
CA ARG A 182 -1.42 5.92 4.63
C ARG A 182 -0.02 6.27 5.16
N ASP A 183 0.03 7.16 6.15
CA ASP A 183 1.26 7.65 6.81
C ASP A 183 1.81 6.68 7.88
N TRP A 184 1.11 5.58 8.14
CA TRP A 184 1.57 4.58 9.10
C TRP A 184 2.84 3.88 8.62
N ARG A 185 3.73 3.59 9.58
CA ARG A 185 4.98 2.85 9.40
C ARG A 185 5.14 1.92 10.60
N ARG A 186 5.93 0.85 10.42
CA ARG A 186 6.15 -0.19 11.44
C ARG A 186 6.54 0.40 12.80
N GLY A 187 6.01 -0.20 13.88
CA GLY A 187 6.29 0.21 15.25
C GLY A 187 5.43 1.36 15.80
N LYS A 188 4.68 2.10 14.96
CA LYS A 188 3.79 3.19 15.43
C LYS A 188 2.53 2.68 16.16
N SER A 189 2.00 1.54 15.75
CA SER A 189 0.72 0.97 16.25
C SER A 189 0.83 -0.56 16.33
N PRO A 190 1.66 -1.09 17.25
CA PRO A 190 2.02 -2.51 17.25
C PRO A 190 0.84 -3.43 17.58
N GLN A 191 -0.13 -2.98 18.39
CA GLN A 191 -1.31 -3.77 18.73
C GLN A 191 -2.23 -3.95 17.52
N GLU A 192 -2.50 -2.87 16.79
CA GLU A 192 -3.33 -2.90 15.58
C GLU A 192 -2.62 -3.62 14.44
N GLU A 193 -1.30 -3.46 14.29
CA GLU A 193 -0.48 -4.24 13.36
C GLU A 193 -0.58 -5.75 13.63
N GLN A 194 -0.42 -6.14 14.90
CA GLN A 194 -0.57 -7.53 15.33
C GLN A 194 -1.97 -8.06 15.11
N HIS A 195 -3.00 -7.25 15.39
CA HIS A 195 -4.40 -7.60 15.11
C HIS A 195 -4.58 -7.92 13.62
N ILE A 196 -4.17 -7.01 12.73
CA ILE A 196 -4.28 -7.21 11.28
C ILE A 196 -3.54 -8.48 10.86
N LEU A 197 -2.30 -8.70 11.30
CA LEU A 197 -1.54 -9.92 11.00
C LEU A 197 -2.29 -11.19 11.44
N SER A 198 -2.93 -11.16 12.62
CA SER A 198 -3.63 -12.32 13.17
C SER A 198 -4.81 -12.77 12.30
N LEU A 199 -5.41 -11.86 11.53
CA LEU A 199 -6.51 -12.17 10.62
C LEU A 199 -6.09 -13.06 9.44
N PHE A 200 -4.80 -13.06 9.10
CA PHE A 200 -4.22 -13.76 7.95
C PHE A 200 -3.32 -14.94 8.34
N ALA A 201 -3.26 -15.30 9.63
CA ALA A 201 -2.49 -16.45 10.08
C ALA A 201 -2.91 -17.72 9.31
N ASP A 202 -1.96 -18.61 9.02
CA ASP A 202 -2.23 -19.90 8.37
C ASP A 202 -2.84 -20.90 9.36
N ASP A 203 -3.97 -20.52 9.94
CA ASP A 203 -4.76 -21.28 10.88
C ASP A 203 -6.23 -21.17 10.46
N PRO A 204 -7.00 -22.27 10.42
CA PRO A 204 -8.42 -22.25 10.03
C PRO A 204 -9.29 -21.26 10.83
N ARG A 205 -8.87 -20.88 12.04
CA ARG A 205 -9.58 -19.92 12.89
C ARG A 205 -9.41 -18.47 12.43
N ALA A 206 -8.35 -18.15 11.69
CA ALA A 206 -8.11 -16.80 11.22
C ALA A 206 -9.01 -16.48 10.01
N PRO A 207 -9.81 -15.39 10.05
CA PRO A 207 -10.81 -15.04 9.03
C PRO A 207 -10.33 -15.12 7.58
N PHE A 208 -9.15 -14.56 7.31
CA PHE A 208 -8.58 -14.41 5.99
C PHE A 208 -7.41 -15.39 5.75
N SER A 209 -7.37 -16.49 6.50
CA SER A 209 -6.39 -17.57 6.35
C SER A 209 -6.43 -18.20 4.95
N LEU A 210 -5.30 -18.80 4.55
CA LEU A 210 -5.23 -19.62 3.35
C LEU A 210 -6.32 -20.71 3.35
N HIS A 211 -6.59 -21.32 4.50
CA HIS A 211 -7.62 -22.34 4.70
C HIS A 211 -9.01 -21.84 4.31
N ASN A 212 -9.39 -20.64 4.76
CA ASN A 212 -10.70 -20.07 4.47
C ASN A 212 -10.84 -19.63 3.01
N PHE A 213 -9.76 -19.14 2.39
CA PHE A 213 -9.72 -18.93 0.94
C PHE A 213 -9.95 -20.23 0.16
N VAL A 214 -9.26 -21.31 0.53
CA VAL A 214 -9.42 -22.61 -0.14
C VAL A 214 -10.81 -23.18 0.08
N LYS A 215 -11.33 -23.15 1.32
CA LYS A 215 -12.67 -23.62 1.66
C LYS A 215 -13.75 -22.91 0.85
N TYR A 216 -13.68 -21.58 0.76
CA TYR A 216 -14.63 -20.81 -0.04
C TYR A 216 -14.44 -21.03 -1.55
N GLY A 217 -13.17 -21.08 -2.00
CA GLY A 217 -12.83 -21.35 -3.40
C GLY A 217 -13.39 -22.69 -3.89
N GLU A 218 -13.31 -23.74 -3.08
CA GLU A 218 -13.89 -25.05 -3.40
C GLU A 218 -15.41 -24.97 -3.45
N ALA A 219 -16.03 -24.39 -2.41
CA ALA A 219 -17.48 -24.36 -2.27
C ALA A 219 -18.20 -23.47 -3.30
N SER A 220 -17.56 -22.38 -3.76
CA SER A 220 -18.25 -21.32 -4.50
C SER A 220 -17.56 -20.90 -5.81
N CYS A 221 -16.27 -21.23 -5.98
CA CYS A 221 -15.54 -20.90 -7.21
C CYS A 221 -15.15 -22.14 -8.04
N GLY A 222 -15.36 -23.35 -7.50
CA GLY A 222 -14.94 -24.60 -8.15
C GLY A 222 -13.42 -24.73 -8.29
N VAL A 223 -12.66 -24.06 -7.41
CA VAL A 223 -11.20 -24.14 -7.35
C VAL A 223 -10.81 -24.97 -6.13
N TYR A 224 -10.15 -26.10 -6.35
CA TYR A 224 -9.94 -27.09 -5.30
C TYR A 224 -8.58 -26.90 -4.60
N PRO A 225 -8.39 -27.47 -3.39
CA PRO A 225 -7.10 -27.47 -2.70
C PRO A 225 -5.95 -27.88 -3.63
N GLY A 226 -4.91 -27.06 -3.68
CA GLY A 226 -3.72 -27.27 -4.50
C GLY A 226 -3.85 -26.91 -5.99
N GLU A 227 -5.00 -26.42 -6.42
CA GLU A 227 -5.17 -25.78 -7.74
C GLU A 227 -4.82 -24.29 -7.69
N TRP A 228 -4.51 -23.72 -8.85
CA TRP A 228 -4.17 -22.31 -8.95
C TRP A 228 -5.42 -21.44 -8.96
N PHE A 229 -5.46 -20.45 -8.07
CA PHE A 229 -6.51 -19.44 -8.04
C PHE A 229 -6.23 -18.38 -9.11
N GLY A 230 -7.27 -17.98 -9.84
CA GLY A 230 -7.21 -16.76 -10.67
C GLY A 230 -7.62 -15.51 -9.88
N PRO A 231 -7.38 -14.30 -10.42
CA PRO A 231 -7.79 -13.04 -9.79
C PRO A 231 -9.30 -12.98 -9.48
N SER A 232 -10.17 -13.42 -10.39
CA SER A 232 -11.63 -13.40 -10.16
C SER A 232 -12.08 -14.29 -9.00
N ALA A 233 -11.52 -15.51 -8.87
CA ALA A 233 -11.82 -16.41 -7.75
C ALA A 233 -11.32 -15.81 -6.42
N THR A 234 -10.12 -15.23 -6.44
CA THR A 234 -9.52 -14.57 -5.28
C THR A 234 -10.34 -13.37 -4.81
N ALA A 235 -10.80 -12.52 -5.74
CA ALA A 235 -11.65 -11.38 -5.43
C ALA A 235 -13.01 -11.80 -4.83
N ARG A 236 -13.61 -12.89 -5.33
CA ARG A 236 -14.83 -13.47 -4.74
C ARG A 236 -14.60 -14.01 -3.33
N CYS A 237 -13.43 -14.62 -3.06
CA CYS A 237 -13.06 -15.04 -1.71
C CYS A 237 -12.94 -13.84 -0.78
N ILE A 238 -12.22 -12.79 -1.19
CA ILE A 238 -12.08 -11.55 -0.41
C ILE A 238 -13.45 -10.97 -0.07
N GLN A 239 -14.34 -10.84 -1.08
CA GLN A 239 -15.68 -10.30 -0.88
C GLN A 239 -16.49 -11.11 0.13
N ALA A 240 -16.51 -12.43 -0.01
CA ALA A 240 -17.30 -13.28 0.86
C ALA A 240 -16.75 -13.40 2.28
N LEU A 241 -15.43 -13.43 2.44
CA LEU A 241 -14.80 -13.51 3.76
C LEU A 241 -14.93 -12.17 4.50
N ALA A 242 -14.78 -11.03 3.81
CA ALA A 242 -15.01 -9.71 4.42
C ALA A 242 -16.46 -9.51 4.85
N ALA A 243 -17.43 -10.03 4.08
CA ALA A 243 -18.85 -9.98 4.47
C ALA A 243 -19.17 -10.85 5.70
N GLN A 244 -18.39 -11.90 5.97
CA GLN A 244 -18.56 -12.78 7.13
C GLN A 244 -17.82 -12.28 8.38
N HIS A 245 -16.81 -11.43 8.19
CA HIS A 245 -15.92 -10.96 9.23
C HIS A 245 -15.74 -9.44 9.11
N ASP A 246 -16.53 -8.71 9.90
CA ASP A 246 -16.55 -7.25 9.85
C ASP A 246 -15.27 -6.64 10.43
N GLU A 247 -14.41 -6.14 9.53
CA GLU A 247 -13.24 -5.32 9.86
C GLU A 247 -13.45 -3.83 9.52
N GLY A 248 -14.70 -3.42 9.31
CA GLY A 248 -15.09 -2.08 8.88
C GLY A 248 -14.92 -1.83 7.38
N LEU A 249 -14.75 -2.90 6.59
CA LEU A 249 -14.45 -2.82 5.16
C LEU A 249 -15.44 -3.66 4.34
N GLN A 250 -16.24 -2.98 3.52
CA GLN A 250 -17.06 -3.60 2.49
C GLN A 250 -16.22 -3.90 1.24
N VAL A 251 -16.70 -4.80 0.37
CA VAL A 251 -15.97 -5.19 -0.85
C VAL A 251 -16.91 -5.19 -2.05
N TYR A 252 -16.57 -4.36 -3.03
CA TYR A 252 -17.23 -4.30 -4.34
C TYR A 252 -16.31 -4.91 -5.40
N ILE A 253 -16.83 -5.84 -6.20
CA ILE A 253 -16.10 -6.47 -7.32
C ILE A 253 -16.82 -6.18 -8.63
N THR A 254 -16.08 -5.84 -9.69
CA THR A 254 -16.67 -5.58 -11.02
C THR A 254 -16.95 -6.85 -11.83
N GLY A 255 -16.56 -8.01 -11.32
CA GLY A 255 -16.65 -9.28 -12.04
C GLY A 255 -15.60 -9.38 -13.13
N ASP A 256 -16.02 -9.71 -14.35
CA ASP A 256 -15.12 -9.89 -15.51
C ASP A 256 -15.00 -8.62 -16.39
N GLY A 257 -15.61 -7.51 -15.96
CA GLY A 257 -15.55 -6.21 -16.63
C GLY A 257 -14.71 -5.19 -15.86
N GLY A 258 -14.18 -4.18 -16.57
CA GLY A 258 -13.39 -3.09 -15.98
C GLY A 258 -14.20 -1.92 -15.44
N ASP A 259 -15.53 -1.95 -15.57
CA ASP A 259 -16.38 -0.81 -15.29
C ASP A 259 -16.90 -0.83 -13.84
N VAL A 260 -16.81 0.33 -13.18
CA VAL A 260 -17.41 0.57 -11.86
C VAL A 260 -18.70 1.35 -12.07
N TYR A 261 -19.83 0.71 -11.81
CA TYR A 261 -21.14 1.37 -11.91
C TYR A 261 -21.51 2.01 -10.57
N GLU A 262 -21.85 3.30 -10.59
CA GLU A 262 -22.17 4.07 -9.38
C GLU A 262 -23.27 3.39 -8.55
N ASP A 263 -24.40 3.04 -9.16
CA ASP A 263 -25.53 2.43 -8.45
C ASP A 263 -25.17 1.09 -7.79
N ALA A 264 -24.37 0.27 -8.49
CA ALA A 264 -23.95 -1.03 -7.99
C ALA A 264 -22.94 -0.90 -6.84
N PHE A 265 -22.01 0.05 -6.94
CA PHE A 265 -21.08 0.39 -5.88
C PHE A 265 -21.82 0.94 -4.65
N ARG A 266 -22.71 1.91 -4.83
CA ARG A 266 -23.46 2.56 -3.74
C ARG A 266 -24.35 1.57 -3.00
N LYS A 267 -24.91 0.57 -3.67
CA LYS A 267 -25.68 -0.51 -3.04
C LYS A 267 -24.85 -1.33 -2.04
N ILE A 268 -23.54 -1.43 -2.23
CA ILE A 268 -22.64 -2.12 -1.31
C ILE A 268 -22.08 -1.15 -0.26
N ALA A 269 -21.75 0.07 -0.69
CA ALA A 269 -21.07 1.04 0.16
C ALA A 269 -22.02 1.79 1.12
N ILE A 270 -23.32 1.87 0.84
CA ILE A 270 -24.28 2.63 1.64
C ILE A 270 -25.30 1.66 2.26
N SER A 271 -25.43 1.69 3.59
CA SER A 271 -26.44 0.91 4.31
C SER A 271 -27.85 1.48 4.13
N ASP A 272 -28.86 0.73 4.54
CA ASP A 272 -30.27 1.16 4.46
C ASP A 272 -30.54 2.46 5.24
N ASP A 273 -29.74 2.74 6.28
CA ASP A 273 -29.79 3.99 7.07
C ASP A 273 -29.06 5.17 6.40
N GLY A 274 -28.50 4.98 5.20
CA GLY A 274 -27.80 6.01 4.44
C GLY A 274 -26.34 6.24 4.86
N VAL A 275 -25.77 5.39 5.72
CA VAL A 275 -24.38 5.51 6.19
C VAL A 275 -23.42 4.94 5.15
N PHE A 276 -22.41 5.72 4.76
CA PHE A 276 -21.33 5.26 3.88
C PHE A 276 -20.31 4.44 4.66
N HIS A 277 -19.99 3.26 4.14
CA HIS A 277 -19.00 2.34 4.67
C HIS A 277 -17.76 2.32 3.78
N PRO A 278 -16.54 2.35 4.36
CA PRO A 278 -15.31 2.15 3.61
C PRO A 278 -15.40 0.90 2.74
N THR A 279 -15.10 1.02 1.46
CA THR A 279 -15.31 -0.03 0.48
C THR A 279 -14.06 -0.26 -0.35
N LEU A 280 -13.55 -1.49 -0.32
CA LEU A 280 -12.50 -1.96 -1.22
C LEU A 280 -13.11 -2.28 -2.59
N VAL A 281 -12.62 -1.62 -3.64
CA VAL A 281 -13.05 -1.83 -5.03
C VAL A 281 -12.03 -2.71 -5.74
N LEU A 282 -12.42 -3.92 -6.10
CA LEU A 282 -11.60 -4.86 -6.86
C LEU A 282 -12.07 -4.91 -8.31
N VAL A 283 -11.23 -4.39 -9.21
CA VAL A 283 -11.54 -4.28 -10.64
C VAL A 283 -10.87 -5.42 -11.41
N GLY A 284 -11.67 -6.39 -11.87
CA GLY A 284 -11.19 -7.54 -12.64
C GLY A 284 -11.02 -7.19 -14.13
N ILE A 285 -9.79 -7.11 -14.62
CA ILE A 285 -9.50 -6.71 -16.01
C ILE A 285 -8.50 -7.64 -16.70
N ARG A 286 -8.71 -7.84 -17.99
CA ARG A 286 -7.75 -8.50 -18.89
C ARG A 286 -7.15 -7.49 -19.86
N LEU A 287 -5.87 -7.18 -19.69
CA LEU A 287 -5.18 -6.10 -20.43
C LEU A 287 -4.46 -6.57 -21.71
N GLY A 288 -4.63 -7.83 -22.09
CA GLY A 288 -4.09 -8.40 -23.32
C GLY A 288 -4.24 -9.91 -23.39
N ILE A 289 -3.75 -10.50 -24.49
CA ILE A 289 -3.81 -11.95 -24.71
C ILE A 289 -2.67 -12.63 -23.96
N GLU A 290 -1.43 -12.20 -24.22
CA GLU A 290 -0.19 -12.77 -23.63
C GLU A 290 0.56 -11.78 -22.74
N ARG A 291 0.50 -10.49 -23.08
CA ARG A 291 1.18 -9.39 -22.39
C ARG A 291 0.24 -8.21 -22.27
N VAL A 292 0.50 -7.32 -21.31
CA VAL A 292 -0.21 -6.05 -21.20
C VAL A 292 -0.01 -5.24 -22.48
N THR A 293 -1.12 -4.89 -23.15
CA THR A 293 -1.08 -4.04 -24.35
C THR A 293 -0.52 -2.66 -23.99
N PRO A 294 0.47 -2.12 -24.73
CA PRO A 294 1.14 -0.85 -24.37
C PRO A 294 0.21 0.35 -24.16
N VAL A 295 -0.95 0.37 -24.83
CA VAL A 295 -1.97 1.42 -24.66
C VAL A 295 -2.45 1.57 -23.21
N TYR A 296 -2.34 0.53 -22.38
CA TYR A 296 -2.79 0.53 -20.98
C TYR A 296 -1.70 0.90 -19.98
N TRP A 297 -0.44 1.06 -20.40
CA TRP A 297 0.67 1.26 -19.46
C TRP A 297 0.53 2.54 -18.63
N GLU A 298 0.17 3.65 -19.27
CA GLU A 298 -0.02 4.91 -18.56
C GLU A 298 -1.23 4.85 -17.62
N ALA A 299 -2.32 4.18 -18.03
CA ALA A 299 -3.47 3.97 -17.15
C ALA A 299 -3.12 3.12 -15.91
N LEU A 300 -2.28 2.09 -16.06
CA LEU A 300 -1.79 1.27 -14.95
C LEU A 300 -0.86 2.05 -14.00
N LYS A 301 0.02 2.91 -14.54
CA LYS A 301 0.84 3.78 -13.69
C LYS A 301 -0.04 4.74 -12.91
N SER A 302 -0.99 5.39 -13.57
CA SER A 302 -1.93 6.31 -12.92
C SER A 302 -2.74 5.65 -11.83
N SER A 303 -3.17 4.39 -11.98
CA SER A 303 -3.91 3.69 -10.92
C SER A 303 -3.08 3.41 -9.67
N LEU A 304 -1.75 3.30 -9.80
CA LEU A 304 -0.82 3.20 -8.67
C LEU A 304 -0.48 4.57 -8.05
N MET A 305 -0.73 5.66 -8.78
CA MET A 305 -0.56 7.05 -8.30
C MET A 305 -1.80 7.59 -7.57
N MET A 306 -2.93 6.89 -7.62
CA MET A 306 -4.13 7.28 -6.88
C MET A 306 -3.92 7.13 -5.37
N PRO A 307 -4.32 8.12 -4.53
CA PRO A 307 -4.27 8.00 -3.07
C PRO A 307 -5.06 6.80 -2.51
N GLN A 308 -6.05 6.33 -3.26
CA GLN A 308 -6.90 5.18 -2.92
C GLN A 308 -6.28 3.84 -3.33
N SER A 309 -5.12 3.84 -3.99
CA SER A 309 -4.52 2.63 -4.55
C SER A 309 -4.09 1.66 -3.44
N VAL A 310 -4.51 0.40 -3.58
CA VAL A 310 -4.05 -0.72 -2.74
C VAL A 310 -3.23 -1.73 -3.53
N GLY A 311 -2.82 -1.35 -4.75
CA GLY A 311 -1.97 -2.14 -5.62
C GLY A 311 -2.73 -3.00 -6.62
N ILE A 312 -1.99 -3.93 -7.23
CA ILE A 312 -2.48 -4.83 -8.28
C ILE A 312 -2.08 -6.25 -7.90
N ALA A 313 -3.01 -7.20 -8.09
CA ALA A 313 -2.74 -8.62 -7.97
C ALA A 313 -3.13 -9.31 -9.28
N GLY A 314 -2.19 -10.04 -9.88
CA GLY A 314 -2.38 -10.69 -11.19
C GLY A 314 -1.23 -11.59 -11.58
#